data_AF-A0AAV5USW3-F1
#
_entry.id   AF-A0AAV5USW3-F1
#
_cell.length_a   1.000
_cell.length_b   1.000
_cell.length_c   1.000
_cell.angle_alpha   90.00
_cell.angle_beta   90.00
_cell.angle_gamma   90.00
#
_symmetry.space_group_name_H-M   'P 1'
#
loop_
_entity.id
_entity.type
_entity.pdbx_description
1 polymer ?
#
loop_
_entity_poly.entity_id
_entity_poly.type
_entity_poly.pdbx_seq_one_letter_code
_entity_poly.pdbx_strand_id
1 'polypeptide(L)'
;DQVIVMKEGEVIERGGYDELRTEPNGIFAKMIREQEVERRKSRDENEEESEDSFEEMDVEVTDEEIIYEKIREDDFPSIKGGFLTLLLRHKFKTFVVILLGILKGIANPLLSARYFFVIGSLEEDNYETLLIWLVVGTMSVGIYHFIVQFISHPICQYIGETVMNDLRVSSLRSLLNRPISYFDRSSSSPSSCSLLLSQQSPMATALIDHKLSVVVDGFFS
;
A
#
# COMPACT_ATOMS: atom_id res chain seq x y z
N ASP A 1 25.04 19.03 26.02
CA ASP A 1 25.73 18.35 24.91
C ASP A 1 27.21 18.25 25.16
N GLN A 2 27.82 17.15 24.74
CA GLN A 2 29.24 16.89 24.91
C GLN A 2 29.79 16.28 23.63
N VAL A 3 30.90 16.84 23.13
CA VAL A 3 31.60 16.39 21.93
C VAL A 3 32.81 15.55 22.36
N ILE A 4 33.01 14.42 21.68
CA ILE A 4 34.12 13.49 21.90
C ILE A 4 34.82 13.25 20.58
N VAL A 5 36.11 13.55 20.51
CA VAL A 5 36.96 13.32 19.33
C VAL A 5 37.87 12.14 19.57
N MET A 6 37.84 11.19 18.63
CA MET A 6 38.63 9.96 18.68
C MET A 6 39.57 9.88 17.48
N LYS A 7 40.77 9.32 17.67
CA LYS A 7 41.71 9.01 16.59
C LYS A 7 42.36 7.66 16.89
N GLU A 8 42.37 6.77 15.90
CA GLU A 8 42.95 5.41 16.01
C GLU A 8 42.40 4.58 17.20
N GLY A 9 41.16 4.84 17.60
CA GLY A 9 40.48 4.12 18.68
C GLY A 9 40.72 4.67 20.09
N GLU A 10 41.49 5.74 20.24
CA GLU A 10 41.69 6.45 21.50
C GLU A 10 40.96 7.79 21.53
N VAL A 11 40.45 8.16 22.72
CA VAL A 11 39.79 9.46 22.95
C VAL A 11 40.86 10.51 23.17
N ILE A 12 40.93 11.50 22.28
CA ILE A 12 41.97 12.55 22.33
C ILE A 12 41.41 13.85 22.89
N GLU A 13 40.16 14.21 22.57
CA GLU A 13 39.52 15.44 23.06
C GLU A 13 38.09 15.17 23.52
N ARG A 14 37.68 15.80 24.62
CA ARG A 14 36.34 15.69 25.17
C ARG A 14 35.96 16.99 25.88
N GLY A 15 34.85 17.60 25.47
CA GLY A 15 34.45 18.93 25.98
C GLY A 15 33.13 19.42 25.41
N GLY A 16 32.78 20.67 25.69
CA GLY A 16 31.67 21.36 25.03
C GLY A 16 32.00 21.72 23.58
N TYR A 17 30.97 21.92 22.75
CA TYR A 17 31.15 22.30 21.34
C TYR A 17 31.90 23.63 21.19
N ASP A 18 31.50 24.66 21.95
CA ASP A 18 32.09 26.00 21.89
C ASP A 18 33.54 26.04 22.40
N GLU A 19 33.83 25.21 23.40
CA GLU A 19 35.17 25.09 23.99
C GLU A 19 36.14 24.50 22.97
N LEU A 20 35.80 23.33 22.40
CA LEU A 20 36.66 22.61 21.46
C LEU A 20 36.85 23.32 20.12
N ARG A 21 35.90 24.17 19.72
CA ARG A 21 36.02 24.99 18.49
C ARG A 21 37.02 26.13 18.65
N THR A 22 37.18 26.64 19.86
CA THR A 22 38.01 27.82 20.16
C THR A 22 39.48 27.44 20.42
N GLU A 23 39.76 26.16 20.63
CA GLU A 23 41.13 25.66 20.83
C GLU A 23 41.95 25.71 19.53
N PRO A 24 43.00 26.56 19.44
CA PRO A 24 43.71 26.80 18.19
C PRO A 24 44.55 25.61 17.70
N ASN A 25 44.89 24.67 18.60
CA ASN A 25 45.64 23.46 18.31
C ASN A 25 44.79 22.18 18.45
N GLY A 26 43.46 22.31 18.60
CA GLY A 26 42.56 21.18 18.75
C GLY A 26 42.30 20.45 17.43
N ILE A 27 42.22 19.13 17.48
CA ILE A 27 41.84 18.27 16.35
C ILE A 27 40.42 18.62 15.90
N PHE A 28 39.50 18.87 16.84
CA PHE A 28 38.15 19.32 16.53
C PHE A 28 38.13 20.62 15.70
N ALA A 29 38.83 21.66 16.17
CA ALA A 29 38.91 22.94 15.47
C ALA A 29 39.50 22.82 14.07
N LYS A 30 40.50 21.94 13.89
CA LYS A 30 41.09 21.65 12.58
C LYS A 30 40.08 21.02 11.62
N MET A 31 39.29 20.04 12.07
CA MET A 31 38.27 19.39 11.25
C MET A 31 37.18 20.37 10.79
N ILE A 32 36.73 21.26 11.68
CA ILE A 32 35.73 22.29 11.35
C ILE A 32 36.28 23.26 10.29
N ARG A 33 37.54 23.66 10.42
CA ARG A 33 38.20 24.55 9.45
C ARG A 33 38.37 23.88 8.09
N GLU A 34 38.69 22.59 8.06
CA GLU A 34 38.79 21.80 6.82
C GLU A 34 37.43 21.70 6.12
N GLN A 35 36.35 21.43 6.85
CA GLN A 35 34.99 21.43 6.31
C GLN A 35 34.57 22.80 5.75
N GLU A 36 34.97 23.90 6.41
CA GLU A 36 34.70 25.25 5.91
C GLU A 36 35.43 25.53 4.59
N VAL A 37 36.68 25.05 4.45
CA VAL A 37 37.47 25.19 3.22
C VAL A 37 36.87 24.35 2.08
N GLU A 38 36.43 23.13 2.35
CA GLU A 38 35.73 22.30 1.35
C GLU A 38 34.42 22.94 0.90
N ARG A 39 33.63 23.49 1.83
CA ARG A 39 32.40 24.23 1.49
C ARG A 39 32.68 25.44 0.60
N ARG A 40 33.75 26.19 0.88
CA ARG A 40 34.15 27.33 0.02
C ARG A 40 34.55 26.86 -1.37
N LYS A 41 35.35 25.79 -1.50
CA LYS A 41 35.69 25.21 -2.80
C LYS A 41 34.48 24.74 -3.59
N SER A 42 33.53 24.06 -2.94
CA SER A 42 32.28 23.65 -3.60
C SER A 42 31.39 24.81 -4.03
N ARG A 43 31.59 26.00 -3.43
CA ARG A 43 30.89 27.23 -3.81
C ARG A 43 31.58 27.90 -5.01
N ASP A 44 32.90 28.01 -4.97
CA ASP A 44 33.70 28.57 -6.06
C ASP A 44 33.60 27.71 -7.34
N GLU A 45 33.49 26.38 -7.23
CA GLU A 45 33.28 25.46 -8.37
C GLU A 45 31.88 25.60 -9.02
N ASN A 46 30.87 26.09 -8.29
CA ASN A 46 29.53 26.36 -8.83
C ASN A 46 29.39 27.76 -9.42
N GLU A 47 30.37 28.65 -9.23
CA GLU A 47 30.33 30.05 -9.70
C GLU A 47 30.96 30.24 -11.10
N GLU A 48 31.61 29.22 -11.70
CA GLU A 48 32.14 29.31 -13.08
C GLU A 48 31.16 28.87 -14.19
N GLU A 49 30.04 28.22 -13.85
CA GLU A 49 28.97 27.91 -14.80
C GLU A 49 27.70 28.72 -14.49
N SER A 50 27.36 29.62 -15.42
CA SER A 50 26.10 30.36 -15.59
C SER A 50 25.92 31.69 -14.82
N GLU A 51 26.33 32.76 -15.50
CA GLU A 51 25.64 34.06 -15.45
C GLU A 51 24.17 33.88 -15.90
N ASP A 52 23.22 33.87 -14.98
CA ASP A 52 21.93 34.53 -15.22
C ASP A 52 21.39 35.10 -13.90
N SER A 53 21.02 36.36 -13.97
CA SER A 53 20.72 37.27 -12.87
C SER A 53 19.54 36.83 -12.02
N PHE A 54 19.70 36.80 -10.69
CA PHE A 54 18.61 37.12 -9.76
C PHE A 54 19.16 37.85 -8.53
N GLU A 55 18.49 38.96 -8.22
CA GLU A 55 18.84 39.92 -7.17
C GLU A 55 18.94 39.29 -5.77
N GLU A 56 19.90 39.81 -5.04
CA GLU A 56 20.24 39.57 -3.64
C GLU A 56 19.02 39.80 -2.73
N MET A 57 18.56 38.76 -2.05
CA MET A 57 17.62 38.87 -0.93
C MET A 57 18.41 38.69 0.37
N ASP A 58 18.70 39.81 1.04
CA ASP A 58 19.24 39.85 2.40
C ASP A 58 18.33 39.03 3.33
N VAL A 59 18.86 37.94 3.90
CA VAL A 59 18.22 37.22 5.00
C VAL A 59 19.13 37.32 6.22
N GLU A 60 18.73 38.19 7.13
CA GLU A 60 19.26 38.28 8.49
C GLU A 60 19.20 36.91 9.19
N VAL A 61 20.29 36.58 9.87
CA VAL A 61 20.48 35.39 10.71
C VAL A 61 19.33 35.26 11.71
N THR A 62 18.42 34.32 11.46
CA THR A 62 17.51 33.80 12.47
C THR A 62 17.60 32.29 12.42
N ASP A 63 17.98 31.70 13.56
CA ASP A 63 17.92 30.31 14.00
C ASP A 63 17.77 29.24 12.90
N GLU A 64 18.78 28.36 12.81
CA GLU A 64 18.75 27.12 12.02
C GLU A 64 17.50 26.27 12.35
N GLU A 65 16.38 26.56 11.71
CA GLU A 65 15.46 25.53 11.27
C GLU A 65 16.23 24.72 10.23
N ILE A 66 16.77 23.58 10.68
CA ILE A 66 17.03 22.44 9.81
C ILE A 66 15.80 22.34 8.92
N ILE A 67 15.99 22.61 7.63
CA ILE A 67 15.00 22.39 6.57
C ILE A 67 14.81 20.87 6.49
N TYR A 68 14.09 20.31 7.47
CA TYR A 68 13.09 19.32 7.16
C TYR A 68 12.07 20.10 6.33
N GLU A 69 12.35 20.23 5.03
CA GLU A 69 11.26 20.39 4.09
C GLU A 69 10.34 19.22 4.41
N LYS A 70 9.27 19.54 5.13
CA LYS A 70 8.28 18.60 5.61
C LYS A 70 7.60 18.14 4.34
N ILE A 71 8.20 17.15 3.67
CA ILE A 71 7.69 16.53 2.46
C ILE A 71 6.23 16.24 2.78
N ARG A 72 5.34 17.08 2.25
CA ARG A 72 3.91 16.93 2.46
C ARG A 72 3.60 15.60 1.80
N GLU A 73 2.83 14.75 2.47
CA GLU A 73 2.38 13.48 1.89
C GLU A 73 1.65 13.66 0.54
N ASP A 74 1.33 14.91 0.18
CA ASP A 74 0.70 15.39 -1.04
C ASP A 74 1.61 15.48 -2.29
N ASP A 75 2.95 15.47 -2.16
CA ASP A 75 3.87 15.63 -3.32
C ASP A 75 4.13 14.35 -4.11
N PHE A 76 3.71 13.21 -3.59
CA PHE A 76 3.81 11.96 -4.33
C PHE A 76 2.57 11.79 -5.19
N PRO A 77 2.71 11.38 -6.48
CA PRO A 77 1.55 11.12 -7.32
C PRO A 77 0.75 9.96 -6.71
N SER A 78 -0.26 10.31 -5.91
CA SER A 78 -1.36 9.44 -5.57
C SER A 78 -1.93 8.97 -6.90
N ILE A 79 -1.97 7.65 -7.09
CA ILE A 79 -2.58 7.05 -8.27
C ILE A 79 -4.07 7.43 -8.21
N LYS A 80 -4.43 8.56 -8.85
CA LYS A 80 -5.80 9.06 -9.01
C LYS A 80 -6.64 8.17 -9.95
N GLY A 81 -6.18 6.95 -10.22
CA GLY A 81 -7.00 5.86 -10.72
C GLY A 81 -7.39 5.00 -9.53
N GLY A 82 -8.63 5.15 -9.04
CA GLY A 82 -9.12 4.36 -7.92
C GLY A 82 -8.85 2.87 -8.14
N PHE A 83 -8.68 2.13 -7.06
CA PHE A 83 -8.45 0.68 -7.10
C PHE A 83 -9.48 -0.06 -7.97
N LEU A 84 -10.73 0.42 -7.98
CA LEU A 84 -11.80 -0.06 -8.85
C LEU A 84 -11.45 0.09 -10.35
N THR A 85 -10.80 1.18 -10.75
CA THR A 85 -10.32 1.40 -12.13
C THR A 85 -9.28 0.36 -12.54
N LEU A 86 -8.45 -0.09 -11.58
CA LEU A 86 -7.46 -1.14 -11.81
C LEU A 86 -8.12 -2.53 -11.90
N LEU A 87 -9.15 -2.79 -11.10
CA LEU A 87 -9.99 -3.98 -11.19
C LEU A 87 -10.78 -4.03 -12.52
N LEU A 88 -11.37 -2.90 -12.92
CA LEU A 88 -12.14 -2.74 -14.18
C LEU A 88 -11.26 -2.63 -15.44
N ARG A 89 -9.92 -2.67 -15.29
CA ARG A 89 -8.97 -2.61 -16.41
C ARG A 89 -9.18 -3.75 -17.41
N HIS A 90 -9.54 -4.93 -16.92
CA HIS A 90 -9.94 -6.07 -17.76
C HIS A 90 -11.45 -6.26 -17.78
N LYS A 91 -12.14 -5.41 -18.57
CA LYS A 91 -13.62 -5.38 -18.69
C LYS A 91 -14.27 -6.75 -18.88
N PHE A 92 -13.66 -7.65 -19.67
CA PHE A 92 -14.21 -8.99 -19.91
C PHE A 92 -14.05 -9.93 -18.70
N LYS A 93 -12.89 -9.90 -18.03
CA LYS A 93 -12.62 -10.79 -16.89
C LYS A 93 -13.44 -10.39 -15.66
N THR A 94 -13.56 -9.09 -15.39
CA THR A 94 -14.43 -8.58 -14.31
C THR A 94 -15.90 -8.84 -14.58
N PHE A 95 -16.35 -8.72 -15.83
CA PHE A 95 -17.73 -9.07 -16.21
C PHE A 95 -18.04 -10.54 -15.91
N VAL A 96 -17.14 -11.47 -16.26
CA VAL A 96 -17.30 -12.90 -15.98
C VAL A 96 -17.39 -13.19 -14.47
N VAL A 97 -16.57 -12.52 -13.65
CA VAL A 97 -16.58 -12.70 -12.19
C VAL A 97 -17.86 -12.16 -11.56
N ILE A 98 -18.34 -10.98 -11.99
CA ILE A 98 -19.61 -10.41 -11.52
C ILE A 98 -20.78 -11.31 -11.91
N LEU A 99 -20.79 -11.83 -13.14
CA LEU A 99 -21.83 -12.76 -13.62
C LEU A 99 -21.87 -14.05 -12.80
N LEU A 100 -20.73 -14.68 -12.53
CA LEU A 100 -20.61 -15.87 -11.67
C LEU A 100 -21.04 -15.57 -10.23
N GLY A 101 -20.73 -14.37 -9.72
CA GLY A 101 -21.16 -13.89 -8.41
C GLY A 101 -22.68 -13.78 -8.28
N ILE A 102 -23.35 -13.19 -9.28
CA ILE A 102 -24.81 -13.09 -9.32
C ILE A 102 -25.45 -14.50 -9.38
N LEU A 103 -24.87 -15.38 -10.20
CA LEU A 103 -25.36 -16.74 -10.38
C LEU A 103 -25.26 -17.57 -9.08
N LYS A 104 -24.21 -17.35 -8.28
CA LYS A 104 -24.05 -17.90 -6.93
C LYS A 104 -25.00 -17.24 -5.92
N GLY A 105 -25.22 -15.93 -6.02
CA GLY A 105 -26.09 -15.16 -5.11
C GLY A 105 -27.56 -15.58 -5.20
N ILE A 106 -28.10 -15.80 -6.41
CA ILE A 106 -29.46 -16.33 -6.66
C ILE A 106 -29.68 -17.71 -6.00
N ALA A 107 -28.61 -18.45 -5.78
CA ALA A 107 -28.70 -19.79 -5.27
C ALA A 107 -29.12 -19.79 -3.78
N ASN A 108 -28.75 -18.77 -2.99
CA ASN A 108 -29.16 -18.62 -1.58
C ASN A 108 -30.69 -18.46 -1.36
N PRO A 109 -31.40 -17.54 -2.04
CA PRO A 109 -32.87 -17.46 -1.91
C PRO A 109 -33.57 -18.68 -2.49
N LEU A 110 -32.99 -19.33 -3.51
CA LEU A 110 -33.51 -20.60 -4.03
C LEU A 110 -33.43 -21.73 -2.97
N LEU A 111 -32.35 -21.75 -2.17
CA LEU A 111 -32.23 -22.65 -1.03
C LEU A 111 -33.23 -22.31 0.09
N SER A 112 -33.63 -21.05 0.25
CA SER A 112 -34.69 -20.67 1.21
C SER A 112 -36.07 -21.11 0.73
N ALA A 113 -36.40 -20.84 -0.54
CA ALA A 113 -37.68 -21.18 -1.16
C ALA A 113 -37.97 -22.69 -1.14
N ARG A 114 -36.95 -23.54 -1.29
CA ARG A 114 -37.12 -25.00 -1.21
C ARG A 114 -37.62 -25.46 0.16
N TYR A 115 -37.10 -24.90 1.25
CA TYR A 115 -37.48 -25.29 2.61
C TYR A 115 -38.92 -24.87 2.91
N PHE A 116 -39.31 -23.70 2.41
CA PHE A 116 -40.70 -23.25 2.47
C PHE A 116 -41.64 -24.24 1.77
N PHE A 117 -41.29 -24.70 0.56
CA PHE A 117 -42.09 -25.65 -0.21
C PHE A 117 -42.15 -27.06 0.43
N VAL A 118 -41.06 -27.50 1.10
CA VAL A 118 -41.07 -28.76 1.87
C VAL A 118 -42.09 -28.71 2.99
N ILE A 119 -42.10 -27.61 3.75
CA ILE A 119 -43.01 -27.46 4.89
C ILE A 119 -44.47 -27.37 4.41
N GLY A 120 -44.73 -26.63 3.33
CA GLY A 120 -46.07 -26.55 2.74
C GLY A 120 -46.59 -27.89 2.22
N SER A 121 -45.72 -28.74 1.68
CA SER A 121 -46.11 -30.08 1.22
C SER A 121 -46.54 -31.03 2.34
N LEU A 122 -46.21 -30.75 3.60
CA LEU A 122 -46.62 -31.58 4.74
C LEU A 122 -48.09 -31.36 5.13
N GLU A 123 -48.73 -30.29 4.64
CA GLU A 123 -50.12 -29.93 4.97
C GLU A 123 -51.12 -30.49 3.95
N GLU A 124 -50.66 -31.00 2.79
CA GLU A 124 -51.52 -31.56 1.74
C GLU A 124 -51.71 -33.08 1.82
N ASP A 125 -52.93 -33.56 1.54
CA ASP A 125 -53.28 -34.99 1.56
C ASP A 125 -52.55 -35.84 0.48
N ASN A 126 -52.01 -35.22 -0.57
CA ASN A 126 -51.27 -35.89 -1.66
C ASN A 126 -49.74 -35.69 -1.55
N TYR A 127 -49.19 -35.73 -0.34
CA TYR A 127 -47.79 -35.39 -0.07
C TYR A 127 -46.76 -36.31 -0.75
N GLU A 128 -47.05 -37.60 -0.99
CA GLU A 128 -46.03 -38.55 -1.46
C GLU A 128 -45.48 -38.23 -2.86
N THR A 129 -46.35 -37.88 -3.81
CA THR A 129 -45.92 -37.57 -5.18
C THR A 129 -45.18 -36.22 -5.25
N LEU A 130 -45.65 -35.24 -4.47
CA LEU A 130 -45.05 -33.90 -4.40
C LEU A 130 -43.68 -33.97 -3.72
N LEU A 131 -43.54 -34.75 -2.65
CA LEU A 131 -42.29 -34.95 -1.92
C LEU A 131 -41.22 -35.61 -2.78
N ILE A 132 -41.57 -36.63 -3.58
CA ILE A 132 -40.62 -37.26 -4.52
C ILE A 132 -40.10 -36.24 -5.56
N TRP A 133 -41.00 -35.45 -6.16
CA TRP A 133 -40.61 -34.39 -7.10
C TRP A 133 -39.72 -33.33 -6.45
N LEU A 134 -40.00 -32.98 -5.20
CA LEU A 134 -39.23 -32.03 -4.41
C LEU A 134 -37.83 -32.57 -4.09
N VAL A 135 -37.71 -33.83 -3.65
CA VAL A 135 -36.42 -34.48 -3.41
C VAL A 135 -35.56 -34.49 -4.67
N VAL A 136 -36.14 -34.86 -5.83
CA VAL A 136 -35.46 -34.81 -7.12
C VAL A 136 -35.03 -33.37 -7.46
N GLY A 137 -35.90 -32.39 -7.23
CA GLY A 137 -35.61 -30.96 -7.38
C GLY A 137 -34.41 -30.52 -6.53
N THR A 138 -34.38 -30.86 -5.23
CA THR A 138 -33.28 -30.47 -4.33
C THR A 138 -31.94 -31.09 -4.72
N MET A 139 -31.96 -32.33 -5.23
CA MET A 139 -30.77 -33.01 -5.73
C MET A 139 -30.20 -32.27 -6.95
N SER A 140 -31.07 -31.89 -7.91
CA SER A 140 -30.66 -31.13 -9.09
C SER A 140 -30.06 -29.75 -8.76
N VAL A 141 -30.62 -29.04 -7.78
CA VAL A 141 -30.09 -27.76 -7.29
C VAL A 141 -28.74 -27.94 -6.61
N GLY A 142 -28.53 -29.05 -5.88
CA GLY A 142 -27.25 -29.41 -5.29
C GLY A 142 -26.15 -29.65 -6.32
N ILE A 143 -26.47 -30.40 -7.39
CA ILE A 143 -25.54 -30.62 -8.52
C ILE A 143 -25.18 -29.29 -9.19
N TYR A 144 -26.17 -28.44 -9.45
CA TYR A 144 -25.95 -27.10 -9.99
C TYR A 144 -25.00 -26.28 -9.10
N HIS A 145 -25.23 -26.25 -7.79
CA HIS A 145 -24.35 -25.56 -6.83
C HIS A 145 -22.92 -26.08 -6.86
N PHE A 146 -22.76 -27.40 -6.92
CA PHE A 146 -21.45 -28.03 -7.00
C PHE A 146 -20.71 -27.59 -8.27
N ILE A 147 -21.36 -27.62 -9.42
CA ILE A 147 -20.78 -27.21 -10.71
C ILE A 147 -20.39 -25.72 -10.68
N VAL A 148 -21.30 -24.85 -10.24
CA VAL A 148 -21.04 -23.40 -10.15
C VAL A 148 -19.88 -23.11 -9.21
N GLN A 149 -19.81 -23.76 -8.04
CA GLN A 149 -18.74 -23.54 -7.07
C GLN A 149 -17.39 -24.09 -7.57
N PHE A 150 -17.40 -25.26 -8.21
CA PHE A 150 -16.21 -25.88 -8.78
C PHE A 150 -15.57 -25.01 -9.87
N ILE A 151 -16.38 -24.36 -10.70
CA ILE A 151 -15.91 -23.47 -11.77
C ILE A 151 -15.56 -22.08 -11.24
N SER A 152 -16.39 -21.53 -10.36
CA SER A 152 -16.23 -20.15 -9.88
C SER A 152 -15.01 -19.96 -8.98
N HIS A 153 -14.67 -20.95 -8.14
CA HIS A 153 -13.56 -20.83 -7.20
C HIS A 153 -12.19 -20.65 -7.87
N PRO A 154 -11.76 -21.49 -8.83
CA PRO A 154 -10.47 -21.30 -9.49
C PRO A 154 -10.41 -20.01 -10.32
N ILE A 155 -11.52 -19.59 -10.94
CA ILE A 155 -11.57 -18.34 -11.71
C ILE A 155 -11.40 -17.13 -10.79
N CYS A 156 -12.07 -17.13 -9.63
CA CYS A 156 -11.94 -16.08 -8.63
C CYS A 156 -10.53 -16.05 -8.03
N GLN A 157 -9.95 -17.21 -7.75
CA GLN A 157 -8.58 -17.28 -7.25
C GLN A 157 -7.58 -16.74 -8.29
N TYR A 158 -7.70 -17.15 -9.55
CA TYR A 158 -6.85 -16.66 -10.63
C TYR A 158 -6.95 -15.13 -10.80
N ILE A 159 -8.17 -14.56 -10.72
CA ILE A 159 -8.34 -13.12 -10.81
C ILE A 159 -7.75 -12.40 -9.59
N GLY A 160 -7.93 -12.96 -8.40
CA GLY A 160 -7.39 -12.42 -7.15
C GLY A 160 -5.87 -12.37 -7.18
N GLU A 161 -5.22 -13.45 -7.61
CA GLU A 161 -3.76 -13.50 -7.78
C GLU A 161 -3.27 -12.51 -8.82
N THR A 162 -3.98 -12.38 -9.96
CA THR A 162 -3.62 -11.42 -11.02
C THR A 162 -3.68 -9.98 -10.52
N VAL A 163 -4.79 -9.60 -9.87
CA VAL A 163 -4.98 -8.26 -9.31
C VAL A 163 -3.95 -7.98 -8.23
N MET A 164 -3.70 -8.96 -7.35
CA MET A 164 -2.72 -8.83 -6.29
C MET A 164 -1.30 -8.63 -6.83
N ASN A 165 -0.92 -9.37 -7.89
CA ASN A 165 0.38 -9.22 -8.52
C ASN A 165 0.53 -7.84 -9.18
N ASP A 166 -0.50 -7.36 -9.89
CA ASP A 166 -0.51 -6.02 -10.50
C ASP A 166 -0.33 -4.92 -9.44
N LEU A 167 -0.97 -5.07 -8.27
CA LEU A 167 -0.80 -4.13 -7.15
C LEU A 167 0.62 -4.15 -6.61
N ARG A 168 1.21 -5.33 -6.39
CA ARG A 168 2.57 -5.46 -5.90
C ARG A 168 3.56 -4.78 -6.84
N VAL A 169 3.42 -5.00 -8.15
CA VAL A 169 4.29 -4.39 -9.16
C VAL A 169 4.10 -2.87 -9.20
N SER A 170 2.86 -2.39 -9.17
CA SER A 170 2.56 -0.95 -9.20
C SER A 170 3.08 -0.21 -7.96
N SER A 171 2.87 -0.79 -6.78
CA SER A 171 3.35 -0.24 -5.51
C SER A 171 4.88 -0.30 -5.39
N LEU A 172 5.53 -1.39 -5.80
CA LEU A 172 6.99 -1.49 -5.86
C LEU A 172 7.58 -0.45 -6.83
N ARG A 173 7.00 -0.32 -8.02
CA ARG A 173 7.47 0.66 -9.02
C ARG A 173 7.34 2.09 -8.52
N SER A 174 6.23 2.40 -7.84
CA SER A 174 6.02 3.71 -7.21
C SER A 174 7.02 3.96 -6.09
N LEU A 175 7.33 2.95 -5.28
CA LEU A 175 8.28 3.01 -4.17
C LEU A 175 9.72 3.22 -4.66
N LEU A 176 10.14 2.52 -5.73
CA LEU A 176 11.48 2.65 -6.31
C LEU A 176 11.73 4.00 -7.00
N ASN A 177 10.68 4.69 -7.44
CA ASN A 177 10.78 6.02 -8.05
C ASN A 177 10.81 7.17 -7.01
N ARG A 178 10.81 6.87 -5.70
CA ARG A 178 10.90 7.89 -4.64
C ARG A 178 12.36 8.33 -4.44
N PRO A 179 12.61 9.63 -4.14
CA PRO A 179 13.95 10.16 -3.90
C PRO A 179 14.58 9.53 -2.65
N ILE A 180 15.92 9.47 -2.60
CA ILE A 180 16.68 8.82 -1.52
C ILE A 180 16.39 9.43 -0.14
N SER A 181 16.10 10.74 -0.08
CA SER A 181 15.71 11.47 1.14
C SER A 181 14.43 10.90 1.80
N TYR A 182 13.57 10.20 1.05
CA TYR A 182 12.40 9.51 1.60
C TYR A 182 12.78 8.30 2.45
N PHE A 183 13.91 7.63 2.15
CA PHE A 183 14.37 6.44 2.86
C PHE A 183 15.27 6.75 4.06
N ASP A 184 15.68 8.01 4.20
CA ASP A 184 16.57 8.47 5.27
C ASP A 184 15.83 8.72 6.60
N ARG A 185 14.50 8.80 6.56
CA ARG A 185 13.68 8.93 7.77
C ARG A 185 13.69 7.61 8.55
N SER A 186 13.90 7.67 9.86
CA SER A 186 13.91 6.49 10.76
C SER A 186 12.61 5.67 10.72
N SER A 187 11.49 6.26 10.27
CA SER A 187 10.20 5.61 10.08
C SER A 187 10.03 4.90 8.73
N SER A 188 10.87 5.16 7.72
CA SER A 188 10.75 4.66 6.33
C SER A 188 12.02 3.96 5.84
N SER A 189 12.77 3.35 6.77
CA SER A 189 13.89 2.45 6.46
C SER A 189 13.52 1.43 5.36
N PRO A 190 14.46 1.05 4.47
CA PRO A 190 14.22 0.09 3.39
C PRO A 190 13.56 -1.22 3.85
N SER A 191 13.94 -1.70 5.04
CA SER A 191 13.40 -2.91 5.66
C SER A 191 11.92 -2.75 6.05
N SER A 192 11.56 -1.61 6.65
CA SER A 192 10.18 -1.30 7.02
C SER A 192 9.31 -1.12 5.78
N CYS A 193 9.84 -0.50 4.72
CA CYS A 193 9.11 -0.32 3.46
C CYS A 193 8.83 -1.65 2.75
N SER A 194 9.79 -2.58 2.74
CA SER A 194 9.62 -3.93 2.20
C SER A 194 8.59 -4.75 2.98
N LEU A 195 8.61 -4.64 4.33
CA LEU A 195 7.60 -5.27 5.19
C LEU A 195 6.20 -4.71 4.92
N LEU A 196 6.07 -3.38 4.88
CA LEU A 196 4.80 -2.71 4.59
C LEU A 196 4.27 -3.10 3.20
N LEU A 197 5.11 -3.17 2.18
CA LEU A 197 4.71 -3.62 0.83
C LEU A 197 4.16 -5.05 0.84
N SER A 198 4.82 -5.95 1.57
CA SER A 198 4.42 -7.36 1.67
C SER A 198 3.11 -7.55 2.45
N GLN A 199 2.83 -6.68 3.43
CA GLN A 199 1.66 -6.75 4.30
C GLN A 199 0.46 -5.97 3.75
N GLN A 200 0.68 -4.79 3.17
CA GLN A 200 -0.38 -3.89 2.68
C GLN A 200 -1.04 -4.43 1.41
N SER A 201 -0.30 -5.15 0.56
CA SER A 201 -0.86 -5.75 -0.66
C SER A 201 -1.96 -6.80 -0.37
N PRO A 202 -1.76 -7.82 0.51
CA PRO A 202 -2.82 -8.76 0.89
C PRO A 202 -3.94 -8.09 1.69
N MET A 203 -3.60 -7.15 2.58
CA MET A 203 -4.59 -6.39 3.36
C MET A 203 -5.52 -5.56 2.47
N ALA A 204 -4.98 -4.88 1.45
CA ALA A 204 -5.78 -4.13 0.50
C ALA A 204 -6.75 -5.08 -0.22
N THR A 205 -6.25 -6.18 -0.79
CA THR A 205 -7.07 -7.20 -1.48
C THR A 205 -8.17 -7.76 -0.58
N ALA A 206 -7.88 -8.06 0.69
CA ALA A 206 -8.88 -8.54 1.65
C ALA A 206 -9.95 -7.49 1.96
N LEU A 207 -9.56 -6.21 2.07
CA LEU A 207 -10.51 -5.12 2.30
C LEU A 207 -11.47 -4.95 1.12
N ILE A 208 -10.97 -5.16 -0.11
CA ILE A 208 -11.80 -5.11 -1.32
C ILE A 208 -12.75 -6.28 -1.38
N ASP A 209 -12.27 -7.49 -1.10
CA ASP A 209 -13.10 -8.69 -1.04
C ASP A 209 -14.24 -8.50 -0.03
N HIS A 210 -13.91 -7.99 1.16
CA HIS A 210 -14.90 -7.64 2.18
C HIS A 210 -15.90 -6.59 1.69
N LYS A 211 -15.46 -5.49 1.06
CA LYS A 211 -16.36 -4.44 0.55
C LYS A 211 -17.24 -4.95 -0.60
N LEU A 212 -16.72 -5.82 -1.45
CA LEU A 212 -17.46 -6.43 -2.55
C LEU A 212 -18.50 -7.42 -2.02
N SER A 213 -18.15 -8.23 -1.00
CA SER A 213 -19.11 -9.09 -0.29
C SER A 213 -20.24 -8.27 0.30
N VAL A 214 -19.96 -7.20 1.04
CA VAL A 214 -21.01 -6.35 1.65
C VAL A 214 -21.94 -5.76 0.59
N VAL A 215 -21.41 -5.36 -0.58
CA VAL A 215 -22.24 -4.84 -1.67
C VAL A 215 -23.12 -5.96 -2.25
N VAL A 216 -22.55 -7.14 -2.49
CA VAL A 216 -23.30 -8.32 -2.97
C VAL A 216 -24.38 -8.72 -1.97
N ASP A 217 -24.04 -8.81 -0.69
CA ASP A 217 -24.97 -9.14 0.39
C ASP A 217 -26.08 -8.08 0.49
N GLY A 218 -25.77 -6.81 0.27
CA GLY A 218 -26.77 -5.73 0.18
C GLY A 218 -27.67 -5.79 -1.05
N PHE A 219 -27.26 -6.44 -2.13
CA PHE A 219 -28.12 -6.69 -3.30
C PHE A 219 -29.02 -7.92 -3.14
N PHE A 220 -28.64 -8.87 -2.28
CA PHE A 220 -29.34 -10.14 -2.07
C PHE A 220 -30.12 -10.21 -0.75
N SER A 221 -29.99 -9.21 0.13
CA SER A 221 -30.82 -9.00 1.32
C SER A 221 -32.07 -8.17 1.03
#